data_AF-A0A8T9B499-F1
#
_entry.id   AF-A0A8T9B499-F1
#
_cell.length_a   1.000
_cell.length_b   1.000
_cell.length_c   1.000
_cell.angle_alpha   90.00
_cell.angle_beta   90.00
_cell.angle_gamma   90.00
#
_symmetry.space_group_name_H-M   'P 1'
#
loop_
_entity.id
_entity.type
_entity.pdbx_description
1 polymer ?
#
loop_
_entity_poly.entity_id
_entity_poly.type
_entity_poly.pdbx_seq_one_letter_code
_entity_poly.pdbx_strand_id
1 'polypeptide(L)'
;MTLSALVAFVAPTLGGNINIMNWCSKDVQAWQSHNGGCNAGPNGICSGHSGAAPFDIPANHHSIGIPLISDGEGSSIKMTFSNGDSSNPLQYEYTIAGGNLFWDLSAINSPGPSDPFYKEDVKVTPTGKGVGTGTCTALKCPANQVCADAYNAPEEVKTRACPADTGDMWVDLCMPTQSFKP
;
A
#
# COMPACT_ATOMS: atom_id res chain seq x y z
N MET A 1 -44.70 5.05 -31.19
CA MET A 1 -43.63 5.78 -30.49
C MET A 1 -43.18 4.93 -29.32
N THR A 2 -42.09 4.19 -29.49
CA THR A 2 -41.47 3.37 -28.43
C THR A 2 -40.47 4.24 -27.67
N LEU A 3 -40.77 4.56 -26.41
CA LEU A 3 -39.81 5.17 -25.50
C LEU A 3 -38.79 4.09 -25.11
N SER A 4 -37.58 4.14 -25.66
CA SER A 4 -36.43 3.44 -25.10
C SER A 4 -35.99 4.17 -23.85
N ALA A 5 -36.21 3.56 -22.68
CA ALA A 5 -35.62 4.01 -21.44
C ALA A 5 -34.10 3.79 -21.51
N LEU A 6 -33.32 4.88 -21.47
CA LEU A 6 -31.88 4.79 -21.21
C LEU A 6 -31.70 4.32 -19.77
N VAL A 7 -31.29 3.07 -19.61
CA VAL A 7 -30.71 2.59 -18.35
C VAL A 7 -29.33 3.23 -18.25
N ALA A 8 -29.18 4.20 -17.36
CA ALA A 8 -27.89 4.73 -16.99
C ALA A 8 -27.12 3.64 -16.23
N PHE A 9 -26.18 2.97 -16.91
CA PHE A 9 -25.19 2.15 -16.25
C PHE A 9 -24.28 3.09 -15.45
N VAL A 10 -24.50 3.16 -14.14
CA VAL A 10 -23.49 3.70 -13.22
C VAL A 10 -22.32 2.72 -13.30
N ALA A 11 -21.26 3.08 -14.01
CA ALA A 11 -20.01 2.33 -13.95
C ALA A 11 -19.63 2.23 -12.45
N PRO A 12 -19.32 1.03 -11.93
CA PRO A 12 -18.80 0.94 -10.58
C PRO A 12 -17.60 1.87 -10.51
N THR A 13 -17.61 2.79 -9.55
CA THR A 13 -16.46 3.65 -9.28
C THR A 13 -15.34 2.72 -8.83
N LEU A 14 -14.46 2.35 -9.78
CA LEU A 14 -13.13 1.83 -9.48
C LEU A 14 -12.44 2.98 -8.73
N GLY A 15 -12.49 2.96 -7.40
CA GLY A 15 -12.18 4.15 -6.63
C GLY A 15 -11.99 3.85 -5.16
N GLY A 16 -10.73 4.03 -4.74
CA GLY A 16 -10.27 4.05 -3.37
C GLY A 16 -8.88 4.67 -3.35
N ASN A 17 -8.47 5.19 -2.20
CA ASN A 17 -7.10 5.62 -1.98
C ASN A 17 -6.32 4.52 -1.26
N ILE A 18 -5.01 4.48 -1.51
CA ILE A 18 -4.07 3.96 -0.53
C ILE A 18 -3.77 5.10 0.43
N ASN A 19 -4.30 4.99 1.64
CA ASN A 19 -4.05 5.93 2.72
C ASN A 19 -2.86 5.44 3.55
N ILE A 20 -1.81 6.25 3.66
CA ILE A 20 -0.66 5.93 4.52
C ILE A 20 -0.78 6.79 5.77
N MET A 21 -0.89 6.15 6.92
CA MET A 21 -0.93 6.80 8.22
C MET A 21 0.42 6.63 8.93
N ASN A 22 1.07 7.74 9.24
CA ASN A 22 2.30 7.78 10.00
C ASN A 22 2.00 8.01 11.48
N TRP A 23 1.92 6.94 12.27
CA TRP A 23 1.85 7.03 13.73
C TRP A 23 3.23 7.19 14.38
N CYS A 24 4.30 7.13 13.59
CA CYS A 24 5.67 7.11 14.10
C CYS A 24 6.05 8.45 14.72
N SER A 25 7.05 8.41 15.60
CA SER A 25 7.70 9.60 16.16
C SER A 25 8.66 10.29 15.19
N LYS A 26 8.79 9.77 13.97
CA LYS A 26 9.66 10.27 12.91
C LYS A 26 8.88 10.45 11.63
N ASP A 27 9.31 11.41 10.82
CA ASP A 27 8.77 11.60 9.48
C ASP A 27 9.03 10.35 8.63
N VAL A 28 8.08 10.06 7.74
CA VAL A 28 8.16 8.98 6.76
C VAL A 28 8.23 9.60 5.39
N GLN A 29 9.08 9.06 4.53
CA GLN A 29 9.11 9.38 3.12
C GLN A 29 8.48 8.24 2.33
N ALA A 30 7.57 8.58 1.42
CA ALA A 30 6.94 7.64 0.51
C ALA A 30 7.10 8.09 -0.95
N TRP A 31 7.19 7.14 -1.87
CA TRP A 31 7.18 7.40 -3.32
C TRP A 31 6.53 6.24 -4.07
N GLN A 32 5.98 6.54 -5.24
CA GLN A 32 5.28 5.54 -6.05
C GLN A 32 6.11 5.18 -7.30
N SER A 33 6.34 3.88 -7.51
CA SER A 33 6.79 3.30 -8.77
C SER A 33 5.60 2.68 -9.50
N HIS A 34 5.57 2.76 -10.82
CA HIS A 34 4.45 2.26 -11.63
C HIS A 34 4.95 1.76 -12.99
N ASN A 35 4.43 0.60 -13.43
CA ASN A 35 4.80 -0.07 -14.68
C ASN A 35 6.33 -0.25 -14.84
N GLY A 36 6.99 -0.68 -13.76
CA GLY A 36 8.46 -0.81 -13.71
C GLY A 36 9.22 0.53 -13.81
N GLY A 37 8.52 1.65 -13.95
CA GLY A 37 9.07 2.99 -13.96
C GLY A 37 9.47 3.45 -12.56
N CYS A 38 10.68 4.01 -12.48
CA CYS A 38 11.30 4.56 -11.27
C CYS A 38 11.29 3.63 -10.04
N ASN A 39 12.29 2.75 -9.93
CA ASN A 39 12.49 1.96 -8.70
C ASN A 39 13.04 2.82 -7.54
N ALA A 40 14.01 3.67 -7.83
CA ALA A 40 14.58 4.70 -6.97
C ALA A 40 15.14 5.80 -7.88
N GLY A 41 14.59 7.02 -7.82
CA GLY A 41 15.15 8.15 -8.59
C GLY A 41 16.44 8.70 -7.94
N PRO A 42 16.98 9.82 -8.43
CA PRO A 42 18.13 10.47 -7.79
C PRO A 42 17.87 10.68 -6.28
N ASN A 43 18.83 10.30 -5.44
CA ASN A 43 18.72 10.29 -3.96
C ASN A 43 17.62 9.38 -3.39
N GLY A 44 17.21 8.33 -4.11
CA GLY A 44 16.23 7.38 -3.60
C GLY A 44 14.76 7.75 -3.85
N ILE A 45 14.54 8.92 -4.44
CA ILE A 45 13.22 9.55 -4.53
C ILE A 45 12.79 9.61 -5.99
N CYS A 46 11.59 9.13 -6.29
CA CYS A 46 11.03 9.16 -7.65
C CYS A 46 10.54 10.54 -8.10
N SER A 47 11.46 11.50 -8.19
CA SER A 47 11.22 12.77 -8.88
C SER A 47 11.37 12.59 -10.39
N GLY A 48 10.26 12.62 -11.14
CA GLY A 48 10.32 12.62 -12.61
C GLY A 48 9.09 12.08 -13.35
N HIS A 49 8.18 11.38 -12.68
CA HIS A 49 6.95 10.85 -13.28
C HIS A 49 5.71 11.49 -12.65
N SER A 50 4.67 11.75 -13.45
CA SER A 50 3.40 12.26 -12.94
C SER A 50 2.79 11.24 -11.96
N GLY A 51 2.50 11.66 -10.72
CA GLY A 51 2.02 10.79 -9.65
C GLY A 51 3.10 10.15 -8.76
N ALA A 52 4.38 10.25 -9.13
CA ALA A 52 5.49 9.63 -8.37
C ALA A 52 6.13 10.56 -7.31
N ALA A 53 5.54 11.73 -7.04
CA ALA A 53 6.13 12.74 -6.18
C ALA A 53 6.50 12.16 -4.79
N PRO A 54 7.68 12.49 -4.23
CA PRO A 54 7.96 12.19 -2.83
C PRO A 54 6.87 12.80 -1.95
N PHE A 55 6.36 12.00 -1.04
CA PHE A 55 5.51 12.45 0.03
C PHE A 55 6.29 12.34 1.33
N ASP A 56 6.63 13.49 1.91
CA ASP A 56 7.03 13.51 3.31
C ASP A 56 5.75 13.54 4.16
N ILE A 57 5.58 12.51 4.97
CA ILE A 57 4.46 12.31 5.88
C ILE A 57 4.98 12.64 7.28
N PRO A 58 4.62 13.79 7.86
CA PRO A 58 5.16 14.22 9.14
C PRO A 58 4.89 13.20 10.26
N ALA A 59 5.77 13.17 11.26
CA ALA A 59 5.60 12.39 12.47
C ALA A 59 4.30 12.74 13.23
N ASN A 60 3.83 11.82 14.05
CA ASN A 60 2.72 12.01 15.00
C ASN A 60 1.33 12.18 14.36
N HIS A 61 0.86 11.12 13.69
CA HIS A 61 -0.53 10.93 13.23
C HIS A 61 -0.92 11.77 12.01
N HIS A 62 -0.03 11.87 11.04
CA HIS A 62 -0.35 12.45 9.74
C HIS A 62 -0.63 11.37 8.70
N SER A 63 -1.52 11.67 7.76
CA SER A 63 -1.77 10.78 6.63
C SER A 63 -1.77 11.50 5.30
N ILE A 64 -1.51 10.72 4.27
CA ILE A 64 -1.72 11.08 2.87
C ILE A 64 -2.67 10.06 2.24
N GLY A 65 -3.38 10.47 1.20
CA GLY A 65 -4.17 9.58 0.34
C GLY A 65 -3.59 9.59 -1.06
N ILE A 66 -3.20 8.42 -1.56
CA ILE A 66 -2.69 8.23 -2.92
C ILE A 66 -3.78 7.53 -3.74
N PRO A 67 -4.32 8.15 -4.80
CA PRO A 67 -5.32 7.51 -5.65
C PRO A 67 -4.78 6.23 -6.29
N LEU A 68 -5.60 5.18 -6.31
CA LEU A 68 -5.28 3.95 -7.03
C LEU A 68 -5.16 4.20 -8.54
N ILE A 69 -4.18 3.54 -9.16
CA ILE A 69 -3.99 3.50 -10.63
C ILE A 69 -4.63 2.21 -11.15
N SER A 70 -5.56 2.32 -12.10
CA SER A 70 -6.39 1.21 -12.60
C SER A 70 -6.25 0.99 -14.11
N ASP A 71 -5.02 0.98 -14.63
CA ASP A 71 -4.70 0.74 -16.05
C ASP A 71 -4.25 -0.70 -16.35
N GLY A 72 -4.22 -1.57 -15.34
CA GLY A 72 -3.81 -2.97 -15.47
C GLY A 72 -2.34 -3.22 -15.16
N GLU A 73 -1.54 -2.16 -14.97
CA GLU A 73 -0.12 -2.27 -14.67
C GLU A 73 0.15 -2.27 -13.16
N GLY A 74 1.27 -2.89 -12.79
CA GLY A 74 1.70 -2.97 -11.39
C GLY A 74 2.20 -1.64 -10.84
N SER A 75 1.86 -1.35 -9.60
CA SER A 75 2.31 -0.19 -8.84
C SER A 75 2.88 -0.62 -7.51
N SER A 76 3.85 0.15 -6.98
CA SER A 76 4.39 -0.06 -5.64
C SER A 76 4.59 1.29 -4.98
N ILE A 77 4.04 1.44 -3.77
CA ILE A 77 4.29 2.59 -2.91
C ILE A 77 5.35 2.17 -1.90
N LYS A 78 6.53 2.75 -2.03
CA LYS A 78 7.73 2.46 -1.25
C LYS A 78 7.82 3.46 -0.11
N MET A 79 8.16 2.99 1.09
CA MET A 79 8.14 3.75 2.33
C MET A 79 9.42 3.49 3.14
N THR A 80 9.96 4.55 3.72
CA THR A 80 11.07 4.49 4.69
C THR A 80 10.98 5.69 5.62
N PHE A 81 11.71 5.71 6.73
CA PHE A 81 11.81 6.93 7.54
C PHE A 81 12.52 8.03 6.76
N SER A 82 12.18 9.31 6.97
CA SER A 82 12.89 10.42 6.33
C SER A 82 14.37 10.38 6.70
N ASN A 83 15.25 10.44 5.69
CA ASN A 83 16.71 10.17 5.76
C ASN A 83 17.11 8.70 6.01
N GLY A 84 16.16 7.77 5.92
CA GLY A 84 16.42 6.33 5.92
C GLY A 84 17.03 5.85 4.60
N ASP A 85 17.35 4.56 4.54
CA ASP A 85 17.88 3.93 3.34
C ASP A 85 16.76 3.66 2.32
N SER A 86 16.72 4.49 1.29
CA SER A 86 15.75 4.36 0.19
C SER A 86 16.01 3.15 -0.73
N SER A 87 17.17 2.48 -0.62
CA SER A 87 17.43 1.25 -1.37
C SER A 87 16.74 0.02 -0.75
N ASN A 88 16.29 0.17 0.49
CA ASN A 88 15.68 -0.87 1.32
C ASN A 88 14.31 -0.41 1.88
N PRO A 89 13.34 -0.05 1.02
CA PRO A 89 12.03 0.37 1.49
C PRO A 89 11.14 -0.82 1.87
N LEU A 90 10.19 -0.56 2.77
CA LEU A 90 8.97 -1.35 2.85
C LEU A 90 8.04 -0.95 1.70
N GLN A 91 7.37 -1.90 1.07
CA GLN A 91 6.57 -1.66 -0.12
C GLN A 91 5.14 -2.14 0.07
N TYR A 92 4.18 -1.30 -0.30
CA TYR A 92 2.81 -1.72 -0.58
C TYR A 92 2.66 -1.85 -2.10
N GLU A 93 2.55 -3.08 -2.59
CA GLU A 93 2.49 -3.39 -4.02
C GLU A 93 1.04 -3.70 -4.41
N TYR A 94 0.60 -3.25 -5.58
CA TYR A 94 -0.75 -3.52 -6.06
C TYR A 94 -0.90 -3.49 -7.59
N THR A 95 -1.90 -4.22 -8.08
CA THR A 95 -2.36 -4.23 -9.47
C THR A 95 -3.88 -4.36 -9.50
N ILE A 96 -4.56 -3.54 -10.31
CA ILE A 96 -6.00 -3.69 -10.56
C ILE A 96 -6.20 -4.37 -11.90
N ALA A 97 -6.67 -5.61 -11.89
CA ALA A 97 -6.90 -6.40 -13.11
C ALA A 97 -8.04 -7.40 -12.91
N GLY A 98 -8.78 -7.71 -13.99
CA GLY A 98 -9.82 -8.73 -13.97
C GLY A 98 -10.92 -8.51 -12.92
N GLY A 99 -11.22 -7.24 -12.57
CA GLY A 99 -12.22 -6.90 -11.55
C GLY A 99 -11.74 -7.02 -10.10
N ASN A 100 -10.45 -7.28 -9.86
CA ASN A 100 -9.85 -7.37 -8.53
C ASN A 100 -8.73 -6.34 -8.33
N LEU A 101 -8.55 -5.92 -7.09
CA LEU A 101 -7.33 -5.32 -6.56
C LEU A 101 -6.48 -6.44 -5.97
N PHE A 102 -5.38 -6.78 -6.63
CA PHE A 102 -4.34 -7.64 -6.09
C PHE A 102 -3.35 -6.76 -5.34
N TRP A 103 -2.96 -7.15 -4.13
CA TRP A 103 -2.07 -6.35 -3.30
C TRP A 103 -1.25 -7.19 -2.33
N ASP A 104 -0.12 -6.66 -1.89
CA ASP A 104 0.68 -7.22 -0.82
C ASP A 104 1.53 -6.15 -0.13
N LEU A 105 2.08 -6.55 1.02
CA LEU A 105 3.16 -5.83 1.68
C LEU A 105 4.46 -6.61 1.46
N SER A 106 5.55 -5.90 1.18
CA SER A 106 6.80 -6.51 0.74
C SER A 106 7.99 -5.81 1.39
N ALA A 107 8.77 -6.59 2.16
CA ALA A 107 10.04 -6.21 2.79
C ALA A 107 11.23 -6.89 2.09
N ILE A 108 11.02 -7.38 0.85
CA ILE A 108 11.95 -8.24 0.11
C ILE A 108 13.34 -7.63 -0.11
N ASN A 109 13.45 -6.30 -0.14
CA ASN A 109 14.74 -5.62 -0.26
C ASN A 109 15.63 -5.81 0.97
N SER A 110 15.02 -5.90 2.16
CA SER A 110 15.73 -5.93 3.44
C SER A 110 14.90 -6.63 4.51
N PRO A 111 14.66 -7.94 4.41
CA PRO A 111 13.78 -8.64 5.34
C PRO A 111 14.35 -8.69 6.77
N GLY A 112 13.45 -8.73 7.75
CA GLY A 112 13.82 -8.85 9.16
C GLY A 112 14.46 -7.58 9.73
N PRO A 113 15.51 -7.67 10.57
CA PRO A 113 16.05 -6.51 11.30
C PRO A 113 16.54 -5.33 10.45
N SER A 114 16.75 -5.55 9.15
CA SER A 114 17.15 -4.51 8.20
C SER A 114 15.98 -3.76 7.57
N ASP A 115 14.73 -4.24 7.75
CA ASP A 115 13.53 -3.54 7.30
C ASP A 115 13.36 -2.24 8.09
N PRO A 116 13.06 -1.11 7.42
CA PRO A 116 12.98 0.19 8.09
C PRO A 116 11.97 0.22 9.23
N PHE A 117 10.91 -0.59 9.17
CA PHE A 117 9.83 -0.66 10.16
C PHE A 117 9.87 -1.95 10.99
N TYR A 118 10.95 -2.74 10.96
CA TYR A 118 11.05 -4.01 11.71
C TYR A 118 10.69 -3.88 13.19
N LYS A 119 11.00 -2.75 13.82
CA LYS A 119 10.77 -2.50 15.25
C LYS A 119 9.38 -1.95 15.56
N GLU A 120 8.54 -1.80 14.54
CA GLU A 120 7.28 -1.07 14.59
C GLU A 120 6.12 -1.99 14.21
N ASP A 121 4.94 -1.74 14.78
CA ASP A 121 3.72 -2.43 14.37
C ASP A 121 3.24 -1.83 13.04
N VAL A 122 3.13 -2.65 11.98
CA VAL A 122 2.60 -2.25 10.67
C VAL A 122 1.34 -3.03 10.35
N LYS A 123 0.30 -2.34 9.88
CA LYS A 123 -0.97 -2.97 9.52
C LYS A 123 -1.48 -2.45 8.18
N VAL A 124 -2.00 -3.37 7.37
CA VAL A 124 -2.76 -3.01 6.16
C VAL A 124 -4.22 -3.41 6.32
N THR A 125 -5.15 -2.49 6.09
CA THR A 125 -6.59 -2.71 6.29
C THR A 125 -7.41 -2.32 5.04
N PRO A 126 -8.06 -3.28 4.35
CA PRO A 126 -9.11 -2.96 3.39
C PRO A 126 -10.39 -2.51 4.10
N THR A 127 -11.15 -1.57 3.54
CA THR A 127 -12.27 -0.91 4.27
C THR A 127 -13.68 -1.15 3.74
N GLY A 128 -13.86 -1.63 2.51
CA GLY A 128 -15.19 -1.74 1.89
C GLY A 128 -15.54 -3.14 1.42
N LYS A 129 -15.94 -3.26 0.15
CA LYS A 129 -16.60 -4.45 -0.35
C LYS A 129 -15.65 -5.65 -0.38
N GLY A 130 -16.12 -6.79 0.11
CA GLY A 130 -15.36 -8.04 0.12
C GLY A 130 -14.43 -8.20 1.32
N VAL A 131 -14.29 -7.18 2.18
CA VAL A 131 -13.56 -7.30 3.44
C VAL A 131 -14.07 -8.49 4.26
N GLY A 132 -13.14 -9.32 4.73
CA GLY A 132 -13.45 -10.53 5.50
C GLY A 132 -13.70 -11.77 4.64
N THR A 133 -13.66 -11.64 3.31
CA THR A 133 -13.87 -12.76 2.38
C THR A 133 -12.59 -13.12 1.63
N GLY A 134 -12.32 -14.43 1.48
CA GLY A 134 -11.10 -14.90 0.82
C GLY A 134 -9.83 -14.33 1.46
N THR A 135 -8.95 -13.74 0.64
CA THR A 135 -7.73 -13.07 1.08
C THR A 135 -7.90 -11.56 1.26
N CYS A 136 -9.11 -11.01 1.08
CA CYS A 136 -9.43 -9.60 1.33
C CYS A 136 -9.58 -9.34 2.84
N THR A 137 -8.50 -9.50 3.58
CA THR A 137 -8.45 -9.38 5.02
C THR A 137 -7.26 -8.53 5.43
N ALA A 138 -7.31 -7.97 6.64
CA ALA A 138 -6.20 -7.19 7.16
C ALA A 138 -4.91 -8.04 7.23
N LEU A 139 -3.78 -7.38 7.00
CA LEU A 139 -2.43 -7.90 7.18
C LEU A 139 -1.82 -7.22 8.40
N LYS A 140 -1.12 -7.99 9.24
CA LYS A 140 -0.48 -7.48 10.46
C LYS A 140 0.97 -7.93 10.54
N CYS A 141 1.86 -6.98 10.72
CA CYS A 141 3.28 -7.19 10.95
C CYS A 141 3.64 -6.70 12.36
N PRO A 142 3.75 -7.60 13.35
CA PRO A 142 4.12 -7.22 14.70
C PRO A 142 5.56 -6.72 14.79
N ALA A 143 5.78 -5.74 15.66
CA ALA A 143 7.10 -5.22 15.97
C ALA A 143 8.08 -6.31 16.42
N ASN A 144 9.34 -6.17 16.01
CA ASN A 144 10.48 -7.03 16.32
C ASN A 144 10.31 -8.48 15.83
N GLN A 145 9.58 -8.67 14.73
CA GLN A 145 9.39 -9.98 14.10
C GLN A 145 9.49 -9.85 12.58
N VAL A 146 9.99 -10.91 11.93
CA VAL A 146 9.87 -11.02 10.47
C VAL A 146 8.38 -11.15 10.16
N CYS A 147 7.85 -10.26 9.33
CA CYS A 147 6.42 -10.24 9.06
C CYS A 147 6.03 -11.44 8.19
N ALA A 148 5.38 -12.44 8.79
CA ALA A 148 4.99 -13.67 8.09
C ALA A 148 3.94 -13.46 6.99
N ASP A 149 3.20 -12.36 7.04
CA ASP A 149 2.18 -12.01 6.05
C ASP A 149 2.72 -11.17 4.88
N ALA A 150 3.95 -10.65 4.98
CA ALA A 150 4.61 -9.88 3.94
C ALA A 150 5.52 -10.76 3.08
N TYR A 151 5.81 -10.33 1.86
CA TYR A 151 6.90 -10.89 1.07
C TYR A 151 8.25 -10.55 1.74
N ASN A 152 9.00 -11.59 2.11
CA ASN A 152 10.38 -11.50 2.59
C ASN A 152 11.37 -12.14 1.61
N ALA A 153 10.87 -12.92 0.64
CA ALA A 153 11.66 -13.52 -0.43
C ALA A 153 10.83 -13.64 -1.74
N PRO A 154 11.47 -13.65 -2.92
CA PRO A 154 10.77 -13.63 -4.22
C PRO A 154 9.85 -14.82 -4.49
N GLU A 155 10.17 -15.98 -3.93
CA GLU A 155 9.46 -17.24 -4.13
C GLU A 155 8.20 -17.40 -3.26
N GLU A 156 7.98 -16.49 -2.32
CA GLU A 156 6.79 -16.56 -1.46
C GLU A 156 5.51 -16.26 -2.25
N VAL A 157 4.36 -16.64 -1.69
CA VAL A 157 3.05 -16.29 -2.26
C VAL A 157 2.23 -15.63 -1.17
N LYS A 158 2.25 -14.29 -1.14
CA LYS A 158 1.59 -13.47 -0.10
C LYS A 158 0.58 -12.48 -0.68
N THR A 159 0.44 -12.42 -2.01
CA THR A 159 -0.55 -11.57 -2.67
C THR A 159 -1.97 -11.90 -2.18
N ARG A 160 -2.67 -10.84 -1.79
CA ARG A 160 -4.07 -10.83 -1.38
C ARG A 160 -4.91 -10.24 -2.49
N ALA A 161 -6.20 -10.55 -2.49
CA ALA A 161 -7.13 -10.08 -3.50
C ALA A 161 -8.39 -9.55 -2.84
N CYS A 162 -8.79 -8.35 -3.24
CA CYS A 162 -10.08 -7.75 -2.94
C CYS A 162 -10.82 -7.45 -4.26
N PRO A 163 -12.15 -7.29 -4.25
CA PRO A 163 -12.85 -6.67 -5.38
C PRO A 163 -12.23 -5.31 -5.74
N ALA A 164 -12.18 -4.95 -7.02
CA ALA A 164 -11.62 -3.66 -7.43
C ALA A 164 -12.42 -2.45 -6.91
N ASP A 165 -13.67 -2.67 -6.47
CA ASP A 165 -14.52 -1.70 -5.76
C ASP A 165 -14.51 -1.91 -4.23
N THR A 166 -13.41 -2.45 -3.68
CA THR A 166 -13.23 -2.62 -2.21
C THR A 166 -13.14 -1.29 -1.45
N GLY A 167 -12.97 -0.15 -2.13
CA GLY A 167 -12.80 1.16 -1.50
C GLY A 167 -11.36 1.40 -1.04
N ASP A 168 -11.19 2.12 0.08
CA ASP A 168 -9.89 2.53 0.58
C ASP A 168 -9.09 1.37 1.21
N MET A 169 -7.78 1.46 1.07
CA MET A 169 -6.80 0.65 1.78
C MET A 169 -6.04 1.55 2.74
N TRP A 170 -5.87 1.12 3.99
CA TRP A 170 -5.05 1.84 4.98
C TRP A 170 -3.76 1.09 5.24
N VAL A 171 -2.63 1.78 5.16
CA VAL A 171 -1.31 1.34 5.61
C VAL A 171 -0.97 2.14 6.86
N ASP A 172 -1.13 1.53 8.02
CA ASP A 172 -0.78 2.11 9.31
C ASP A 172 0.67 1.75 9.66
N LEU A 173 1.55 2.75 9.71
CA LEU A 173 2.95 2.62 10.12
C LEU A 173 3.11 3.03 11.59
N CYS A 174 3.85 2.24 12.37
CA CYS A 174 4.03 2.43 13.83
C CYS A 174 2.71 2.46 14.61
N MET A 175 1.76 1.61 14.22
CA MET A 175 0.42 1.58 14.79
C MET A 175 0.48 1.46 16.33
N PRO A 176 -0.25 2.30 17.09
CA PRO A 176 -0.26 2.18 18.54
C PRO A 176 -0.71 0.80 18.98
N THR A 177 0.04 0.16 19.87
CA THR A 177 -0.18 -1.23 20.31
C THR A 177 -1.62 -1.50 20.78
N GLN A 178 -2.29 -0.49 21.38
CA GLN A 178 -3.68 -0.61 21.84
C GLN A 178 -4.67 -0.83 20.68
N SER A 179 -4.35 -0.33 19.50
CA SER A 179 -5.14 -0.41 18.26
C SER A 179 -4.68 -1.56 17.35
N PHE A 180 -3.52 -2.17 17.63
CA PHE A 180 -2.93 -3.28 16.87
C PHE A 180 -3.44 -4.67 17.30
N LYS A 181 -4.35 -4.76 18.29
CA LYS A 181 -4.81 -6.03 18.90
C LYS A 181 -5.05 -7.16 17.86
N PRO A 182 -4.64 -8.42 18.16
CA PRO A 182 -4.69 -9.57 17.25
C PRO A 182 -6.05 -9.78 16.57
#